data_AF-A0A0D2UDH2-F1
#
_entry.id   AF-A0A0D2UDH2-F1
#
_cell.length_a   1.000
_cell.length_b   1.000
_cell.length_c   1.000
_cell.angle_alpha   90.00
_cell.angle_beta   90.00
_cell.angle_gamma   90.00
#
_symmetry.space_group_name_H-M   'P 1'
#
loop_
_entity.id
_entity.type
_entity.pdbx_description
1 polymer ?
#
loop_
_entity_poly.entity_id
_entity_poly.type
_entity_poly.pdbx_seq_one_letter_code
_entity_poly.pdbx_strand_id
1 'polypeptide(L)'
;MRTPHHLFTLALFFTFSSVSVEALNVGIQAADTAISVSKECSRTCESEFCSVPPFLRYGKYCGLLYSGCPGEKPCDGLDACCMKHDDCVQAMNMQMTI
;
A
#
# COMPACT_ATOMS: atom_id res chain seq x y z
N MET A 1 -6.40 -31.90 35.95
CA MET A 1 -5.35 -31.96 34.91
C MET A 1 -5.75 -31.02 33.77
N ARG A 2 -5.23 -29.79 33.79
CA ARG A 2 -5.53 -28.74 32.80
C ARG A 2 -4.58 -28.94 31.61
N THR A 3 -5.14 -29.21 30.44
CA THR A 3 -4.39 -29.71 29.27
C THR A 3 -3.46 -28.63 28.72
N PRO A 4 -2.17 -28.95 28.43
CA PRO A 4 -1.17 -28.00 27.94
C PRO A 4 -1.49 -27.41 26.55
N HIS A 5 -2.42 -28.03 25.82
CA HIS A 5 -2.86 -27.60 24.49
C HIS A 5 -3.61 -26.26 24.48
N HIS A 6 -4.36 -25.92 25.53
CA HIS A 6 -5.07 -24.64 25.63
C HIS A 6 -4.13 -23.47 25.90
N LEU A 7 -3.04 -23.72 26.64
CA LEU A 7 -2.03 -22.70 26.88
C LEU A 7 -1.21 -22.41 25.61
N PHE A 8 -0.92 -23.46 24.83
CA PHE A 8 -0.19 -23.36 23.57
C PHE A 8 -1.01 -22.67 22.47
N THR A 9 -2.31 -22.94 22.37
CA THR A 9 -3.21 -22.23 21.44
C THR A 9 -3.38 -20.76 21.82
N LEU A 10 -3.54 -20.44 23.10
CA LEU A 10 -3.64 -19.05 23.56
C LEU A 10 -2.34 -18.27 23.27
N ALA A 11 -1.18 -18.90 23.44
CA ALA A 11 0.11 -18.30 23.12
C ALA A 11 0.23 -17.98 21.61
N LEU A 12 -0.19 -18.89 20.73
CA LEU A 12 -0.22 -18.65 19.27
C LEU A 12 -1.16 -17.49 18.89
N PHE A 13 -2.35 -17.40 19.49
CA PHE A 13 -3.28 -16.28 19.25
C PHE A 13 -2.70 -14.92 19.68
N PHE A 14 -1.97 -14.85 20.80
CA PHE A 14 -1.29 -13.62 21.24
C PHE A 14 -0.14 -13.21 20.32
N THR A 15 0.58 -14.17 19.73
CA THR A 15 1.67 -13.86 18.78
C THR A 15 1.19 -13.30 17.45
N PHE A 16 0.02 -13.72 16.95
CA PHE A 16 -0.55 -13.17 15.70
C PHE A 16 -1.09 -11.74 15.86
N SER A 17 -1.43 -11.33 17.08
CA SER A 17 -1.99 -10.00 17.38
C SER A 17 -0.92 -8.90 17.46
N SER A 18 0.36 -9.29 17.41
CA SER A 18 1.50 -8.42 17.72
C SER A 18 2.35 -8.07 16.50
N VAL A 19 1.86 -8.30 15.28
CA VAL A 19 2.55 -7.85 14.07
C VAL A 19 2.41 -6.33 13.96
N SER A 20 3.47 -5.61 14.34
CA SER A 20 3.61 -4.20 13.99
C SER A 20 3.65 -4.10 12.46
N VAL A 21 2.63 -3.49 11.87
CA VAL A 21 2.69 -3.08 10.47
C VAL A 21 3.47 -1.77 10.45
N GLU A 22 4.81 -1.85 10.45
CA GLU A 22 5.62 -0.68 10.11
C GLU A 22 5.38 -0.34 8.64
N ALA A 23 4.58 0.69 8.39
CA ALA A 23 4.50 1.30 7.07
C ALA A 23 5.85 1.96 6.75
N LEU A 24 6.37 1.75 5.54
CA LEU A 24 7.58 2.42 5.09
C LEU A 24 7.32 3.93 4.95
N ASN A 25 7.63 4.68 6.01
CA ASN A 25 7.53 6.14 6.02
C ASN A 25 8.83 6.76 5.52
N VAL A 26 8.99 6.86 4.20
CA VAL A 26 9.96 7.80 3.62
C VAL A 26 9.30 9.17 3.60
N GLY A 27 9.13 9.74 4.80
CA GLY A 27 8.59 11.09 4.96
C GLY A 27 9.56 12.08 4.33
N ILE A 28 9.16 12.70 3.21
CA ILE A 28 9.74 14.00 2.85
C ILE A 28 9.22 14.94 3.93
N GLN A 29 10.03 15.20 4.96
CA GLN A 29 9.77 16.31 5.87
C GLN A 29 9.72 17.54 4.98
N ALA A 30 8.51 18.07 4.78
CA ALA A 30 8.30 19.38 4.23
C ALA A 30 8.87 20.39 5.23
N ALA A 31 10.20 20.52 5.28
CA ALA A 31 10.81 21.77 5.67
C ALA A 31 10.25 22.82 4.71
N ASP A 32 9.77 23.96 5.25
CA ASP A 32 8.96 25.05 4.66
C ASP A 32 9.46 25.70 3.35
N THR A 33 9.99 24.90 2.45
CA THR A 33 10.26 25.17 1.05
C THR A 33 9.20 24.37 0.32
N ALA A 34 8.32 25.05 -0.41
CA ALA A 34 7.25 24.46 -1.19
C ALA A 34 7.78 23.53 -2.30
N ILE A 35 8.31 22.36 -1.94
CA ILE A 35 8.51 21.25 -2.84
C ILE A 35 7.14 20.60 -2.96
N SER A 36 6.33 21.13 -3.87
CA SER A 36 5.18 20.38 -4.36
C SER A 36 5.76 19.14 -5.05
N VAL A 37 5.82 18.02 -4.34
CA VAL A 37 5.87 16.72 -5.00
C VAL A 37 4.52 16.62 -5.70
N SER A 38 4.47 17.09 -6.95
CA SER A 38 3.38 16.76 -7.84
C SER A 38 3.29 15.25 -7.79
N LYS A 39 2.22 14.75 -7.17
CA LYS A 39 1.86 13.34 -7.24
C LYS A 39 1.58 13.07 -8.70
N GLU A 40 2.63 12.73 -9.43
CA GLU A 40 2.54 12.39 -10.83
C GLU A 40 1.68 11.13 -10.89
N CYS A 41 0.49 11.28 -11.46
CA CYS A 41 -0.44 10.20 -11.63
C CYS A 41 -0.30 9.67 -13.06
N SER A 42 -0.48 8.37 -13.25
CA SER A 42 -0.30 7.76 -14.56
C SER A 42 -1.56 7.86 -15.41
N ARG A 43 -1.37 8.12 -16.72
CA ARG A 43 -2.40 7.98 -17.76
C ARG A 43 -2.06 6.91 -18.79
N THR A 44 -0.94 6.22 -18.61
CA THR A 44 -0.36 5.29 -19.57
C THR A 44 -0.24 3.91 -18.96
N CYS A 45 -0.52 2.86 -19.75
CA CYS A 45 -0.33 1.49 -19.29
C CYS A 45 1.15 1.12 -19.35
N GLU A 46 1.81 1.13 -18.19
CA GLU A 46 3.24 0.80 -18.06
C GLU A 46 3.47 -0.71 -17.84
N SER A 47 4.68 -1.17 -18.14
CA SER A 47 5.14 -2.55 -17.89
C SER A 47 6.63 -2.57 -17.54
N GLU A 48 7.05 -1.63 -16.71
CA GLU A 48 8.44 -1.42 -16.33
C GLU A 48 8.80 -2.20 -15.06
N PHE A 49 10.04 -2.69 -14.99
CA PHE A 49 10.58 -3.38 -13.81
C PHE A 49 9.71 -4.53 -13.28
N CYS A 50 9.05 -5.30 -14.19
CA CYS A 50 8.08 -6.35 -13.86
C CYS A 50 8.54 -7.41 -12.84
N SER A 51 9.84 -7.61 -12.66
CA SER A 51 10.41 -8.58 -11.71
C SER A 51 11.23 -7.93 -10.59
N VAL A 52 11.12 -6.61 -10.43
CA VAL A 52 11.85 -5.84 -9.40
C VAL A 52 10.82 -5.08 -8.55
N PRO A 53 10.24 -5.72 -7.53
CA PRO A 53 9.08 -5.19 -6.80
C PRO A 53 9.21 -3.75 -6.28
N PRO A 54 10.40 -3.28 -5.79
CA PRO A 54 10.55 -1.90 -5.35
C PRO A 54 10.37 -0.83 -6.44
N PHE A 55 10.59 -1.18 -7.72
CA PHE A 55 10.54 -0.25 -8.85
C PHE A 55 9.44 -0.59 -9.86
N LEU A 56 8.67 -1.65 -9.59
CA LEU A 56 7.66 -2.16 -10.50
C LEU A 56 6.61 -1.09 -10.79
N ARG A 57 6.33 -0.90 -12.09
CA ARG A 57 5.21 -0.12 -12.60
C ARG A 57 4.47 -0.94 -13.63
N TYR A 58 3.27 -1.37 -13.26
CA TYR A 58 2.39 -2.13 -14.13
C TYR A 58 1.05 -1.45 -14.25
N GLY A 59 0.55 -1.35 -15.48
CA GLY A 59 -0.68 -0.61 -15.77
C GLY A 59 -0.58 0.84 -15.32
N LYS A 60 -1.64 1.36 -14.72
CA LYS A 60 -1.68 2.71 -14.17
C LYS A 60 -1.63 2.73 -12.64
N TYR A 61 -1.90 1.60 -11.98
CA TYR A 61 -2.16 1.55 -10.54
C TYR A 61 -1.26 0.58 -9.78
N CYS A 62 -0.55 -0.33 -10.44
CA CYS A 62 0.31 -1.28 -9.71
C CYS A 62 1.74 -0.73 -9.56
N GLY A 63 2.07 -0.26 -8.36
CA GLY A 63 3.43 0.14 -8.00
C GLY A 63 3.50 0.82 -6.63
N LEU A 64 4.71 0.96 -6.08
CA LEU A 64 4.90 1.72 -4.84
C LEU A 64 4.90 3.22 -5.13
N LEU A 65 4.08 3.97 -4.39
CA LEU A 65 3.92 5.43 -4.56
C LEU A 65 3.59 5.84 -6.01
N TYR A 66 2.91 4.96 -6.74
CA TYR A 66 2.53 5.10 -8.15
C TYR A 66 1.05 4.75 -8.26
N SER A 67 0.26 5.62 -8.91
CA SER A 67 -1.18 5.40 -9.08
C SER A 67 -1.71 6.17 -10.29
N GLY A 68 -2.91 5.82 -10.76
CA GLY A 68 -3.51 6.40 -11.95
C GLY A 68 -4.19 7.75 -11.68
N CYS A 69 -4.34 8.56 -12.73
CA CYS A 69 -5.04 9.85 -12.60
C CYS A 69 -6.55 9.68 -12.37
N PRO A 70 -7.22 10.66 -11.74
CA PRO A 70 -8.67 10.65 -11.59
C PRO A 70 -9.40 10.44 -12.93
N GLY A 71 -10.28 9.44 -12.97
CA GLY A 71 -11.08 9.10 -14.15
C GLY A 71 -10.40 8.15 -15.14
N GLU A 72 -9.12 7.80 -14.93
CA GLU A 72 -8.47 6.76 -15.73
C GLU A 72 -9.10 5.40 -15.45
N LYS A 73 -9.29 4.60 -16.51
CA LYS A 73 -9.69 3.20 -16.37
C LYS A 73 -8.45 2.32 -16.19
N PRO A 74 -8.54 1.23 -15.41
CA PRO A 74 -7.46 0.27 -15.31
C PRO A 74 -7.19 -0.39 -16.67
N CYS A 75 -5.94 -0.73 -16.91
CA CYS A 75 -5.48 -1.32 -18.16
C CYS A 75 -6.01 -2.75 -18.37
N ASP A 76 -6.14 -3.52 -17.30
CA ASP A 76 -6.62 -4.89 -17.30
C ASP A 76 -7.23 -5.31 -15.94
N GLY A 77 -7.47 -6.62 -15.76
CA GLY A 77 -8.02 -7.15 -14.51
C GLY A 77 -7.07 -7.09 -13.31
N LEU A 78 -5.76 -7.17 -13.55
CA LEU A 78 -4.75 -7.06 -12.48
C LEU A 78 -4.64 -5.60 -12.03
N ASP A 79 -4.56 -4.67 -12.97
CA ASP A 79 -4.51 -3.23 -12.71
C ASP A 79 -5.78 -2.73 -11.99
N ALA A 80 -6.94 -3.34 -12.28
CA ALA A 80 -8.18 -3.07 -11.55
C ALA A 80 -8.13 -3.47 -10.07
N CYS A 81 -7.37 -4.52 -9.72
CA CYS A 81 -7.12 -4.87 -8.32
C CYS A 81 -6.25 -3.82 -7.64
N CYS A 82 -5.21 -3.34 -8.32
CA CYS A 82 -4.32 -2.30 -7.80
C CYS A 82 -5.05 -0.97 -7.59
N MET A 83 -5.92 -0.57 -8.54
CA MET A 83 -6.75 0.63 -8.38
C MET A 83 -7.60 0.58 -7.10
N LYS A 84 -8.27 -0.56 -6.85
CA LYS A 84 -9.07 -0.75 -5.62
C LYS A 84 -8.22 -0.74 -4.35
N HIS A 85 -7.00 -1.29 -4.43
CA HIS A 85 -6.06 -1.27 -3.32
C HIS A 85 -5.67 0.17 -2.97
N ASP A 86 -5.30 0.97 -3.96
CA ASP A 86 -4.86 2.35 -3.76
C ASP A 86 -5.99 3.22 -3.18
N ASP A 87 -7.20 3.09 -3.70
CA ASP A 87 -8.40 3.76 -3.17
C ASP A 87 -8.64 3.40 -1.70
N CYS A 88 -8.50 2.11 -1.36
CA CYS A 88 -8.65 1.62 0.01
C CYS A 88 -7.60 2.25 0.94
N VAL A 89 -6.32 2.20 0.56
CA VAL A 89 -5.22 2.77 1.36
C VAL A 89 -5.37 4.29 1.51
N GLN A 90 -5.80 4.99 0.45
CA GLN A 90 -6.06 6.43 0.52
C GLN A 90 -7.19 6.75 1.52
N ALA A 91 -8.29 5.99 1.49
CA ALA A 91 -9.37 6.15 2.44
C ALA A 91 -8.93 5.86 3.89
N MET A 92 -8.08 4.85 4.10
CA MET A 92 -7.54 4.53 5.43
C MET A 92 -6.64 5.65 5.99
N ASN A 93 -5.87 6.33 5.15
CA ASN A 93 -5.06 7.47 5.57
C ASN A 93 -5.91 8.71 5.94
N MET A 94 -7.10 8.87 5.35
CA MET A 94 -8.04 9.94 5.75
C MET A 94 -8.77 9.64 7.08
N GLN A 95 -8.87 8.37 7.48
CA GLN A 95 -9.44 7.95 8.76
C GLN A 95 -8.48 8.17 9.94
N MET A 96 -7.20 8.49 9.68
CA MET A 96 -6.17 8.74 10.68
C MET A 96 -6.01 10.25 10.99
N THR A 97 -7.11 10.93 11.30
CA THR A 97 -7.09 12.13 12.15
C THR A 97 -7.03 11.67 13.60
N ILE A 98 -5.81 11.71 14.19
CA ILE A 98 -5.60 11.80 15.64
C ILE A 98 -5.89 13.25 16.06
#